data_AF-A0A0M9G3A5-F1
#
_entry.id   AF-A0A0M9G3A5-F1
#
_cell.length_a   1.000
_cell.length_b   1.000
_cell.length_c   1.000
_cell.angle_alpha   90.00
_cell.angle_beta   90.00
_cell.angle_gamma   90.00
#
_symmetry.space_group_name_H-M   'P 1'
#
loop_
_entity.id
_entity.type
_entity.pdbx_description
1 polymer ?
#
loop_
_entity_poly.entity_id
_entity_poly.type
_entity_poly.pdbx_seq_one_letter_code
_entity_poly.pdbx_strand_id
1 'polypeptide(L)'
;MQHSLIPGHNNNRHLNYDEVENNIGGLPVTDNRIQDLFDSLDVEHTGTVPVEVLKKFYVNLEHYGVTPTEKEVDEKVRKYAKTNDDSLTYDEFACFVLSLAQW
;
A
#
# COMPACT_ATOMS: atom_id res chain seq x y z
N MET A 1 -14.07 13.91 17.88
CA MET A 1 -12.65 13.57 17.93
C MET A 1 -12.49 12.22 17.24
N GLN A 2 -12.06 12.20 15.98
CA GLN A 2 -11.87 10.95 15.23
C GLN A 2 -10.51 10.35 15.65
N HIS A 3 -10.57 9.17 16.25
CA HIS A 3 -9.40 8.41 16.65
C HIS A 3 -8.94 7.61 15.42
N SER A 4 -7.73 7.86 14.93
CA SER A 4 -7.13 7.10 13.84
C SER A 4 -6.92 5.65 14.27
N LEU A 5 -7.34 4.70 13.42
CA LEU A 5 -7.38 3.26 13.70
C LEU A 5 -6.02 2.55 13.52
N ILE A 6 -4.93 3.30 13.35
CA ILE A 6 -3.59 2.76 13.08
C ILE A 6 -2.70 3.09 14.28
N PRO A 7 -2.10 2.09 14.96
CA PRO A 7 -1.15 2.33 16.03
C PRO A 7 0.01 3.20 15.53
N GLY A 8 0.13 4.42 16.06
CA GLY A 8 1.16 5.39 15.66
C GLY A 8 0.61 6.71 15.08
N HIS A 9 -0.66 6.76 14.68
CA HIS A 9 -1.32 8.01 14.31
C HIS A 9 -1.78 8.76 15.57
N ASN A 10 -0.94 9.67 16.07
CA ASN A 10 -1.40 10.73 16.96
C ASN A 10 -1.55 12.01 16.12
N ASN A 11 -2.65 12.76 16.31
CA ASN A 11 -2.91 14.06 15.66
C ASN A 11 -1.92 15.16 16.11
N ASN A 12 -0.74 14.79 16.63
CA ASN A 12 0.24 15.69 17.22
C ASN A 12 1.67 15.47 16.67
N ARG A 13 1.82 14.62 15.64
CA ARG A 13 3.07 14.51 14.89
C ARG A 13 2.97 15.43 13.67
N HIS A 14 3.74 16.53 13.69
CA HIS A 14 4.05 17.22 12.43
C HIS A 14 4.88 16.26 11.59
N LEU A 15 4.37 15.85 10.44
CA LEU A 15 5.16 15.18 9.43
C LEU A 15 6.27 16.14 9.00
N ASN A 16 7.52 15.68 9.00
CA ASN A 16 8.62 16.48 8.46
C ASN A 16 8.43 16.62 6.94
N TYR A 17 8.96 17.66 6.31
CA TYR A 17 8.71 17.95 4.88
C TYR A 17 8.93 16.72 4.00
N ASP A 18 10.05 16.01 4.20
CA ASP A 18 10.43 14.75 3.53
C ASP A 18 9.40 13.59 3.70
N GLU A 19 8.71 13.53 4.85
CA GLU A 19 7.64 12.55 5.15
C GLU A 19 6.30 12.91 4.50
N VAL A 20 6.14 14.18 4.09
CA VAL A 20 4.99 14.66 3.31
C VAL A 20 5.20 14.38 1.82
N GLU A 21 6.43 14.44 1.31
CA GLU A 21 6.75 14.23 -0.11
C GLU A 21 6.64 12.75 -0.52
N ASN A 22 6.76 11.82 0.44
CA ASN A 22 6.69 10.38 0.21
C ASN A 22 5.41 9.77 0.80
N ASN A 23 4.31 10.52 0.83
CA ASN A 23 3.12 10.16 1.60
C ASN A 23 2.02 9.52 0.75
N ILE A 24 1.75 8.22 0.95
CA ILE A 24 0.54 7.58 0.39
C ILE A 24 -0.53 7.54 1.48
N GLY A 25 -1.57 8.36 1.35
CA GLY A 25 -2.75 8.27 2.23
C GLY A 25 -2.44 8.33 3.74
N GLY A 26 -1.41 9.07 4.15
CA GLY A 26 -0.97 9.21 5.53
C GLY A 26 0.30 8.42 5.93
N LEU A 27 0.87 7.59 5.04
CA LEU A 27 2.02 6.72 5.36
C LEU A 27 3.32 7.17 4.67
N PRO A 28 4.42 7.38 5.41
CA PRO A 28 5.73 7.65 4.82
C PRO A 28 6.26 6.39 4.13
N VAL A 29 6.51 6.48 2.82
CA VAL A 29 7.01 5.38 1.99
C VAL A 29 8.51 5.27 2.16
N THR A 30 8.92 4.49 3.16
CA THR A 30 10.30 4.07 3.39
C THR A 30 10.42 2.57 3.20
N ASP A 31 11.60 2.06 2.86
CA ASP A 31 11.84 0.62 2.66
C ASP A 31 11.33 -0.22 3.84
N ASN A 32 11.59 0.23 5.06
CA ASN A 32 11.12 -0.43 6.28
C ASN A 32 9.58 -0.52 6.35
N ARG A 33 8.88 0.52 5.87
CA ARG A 33 7.41 0.56 5.91
C ARG A 33 6.80 -0.30 4.81
N ILE A 34 7.41 -0.33 3.63
CA ILE A 34 7.01 -1.24 2.55
C ILE A 34 7.14 -2.70 3.02
N GLN A 35 8.23 -3.02 3.73
CA GLN A 35 8.45 -4.35 4.28
C GLN A 35 7.46 -4.72 5.38
N ASP A 36 7.18 -3.82 6.33
CA ASP A 36 6.15 -4.00 7.37
C ASP A 36 4.75 -4.21 6.76
N LEU A 37 4.43 -3.46 5.71
CA LEU A 37 3.18 -3.59 4.98
C LEU A 37 3.09 -4.92 4.23
N PHE A 38 4.18 -5.36 3.60
CA PHE A 38 4.25 -6.65 2.92
C PHE A 38 4.07 -7.81 3.90
N ASP A 39 4.77 -7.78 5.03
CA ASP A 39 4.68 -8.79 6.10
C ASP A 39 3.24 -8.87 6.65
N SER A 40 2.58 -7.72 6.82
CA SER A 40 1.18 -7.67 7.24
C SER A 40 0.20 -8.29 6.23
N LEU A 41 0.56 -8.36 4.95
CA LEU A 41 -0.28 -8.93 3.88
C LEU A 41 0.08 -10.40 3.60
N ASP A 42 1.34 -10.79 3.73
CA ASP A 42 1.84 -12.15 3.59
C ASP A 42 1.71 -12.93 4.92
N VAL A 43 0.47 -13.05 5.42
CA VAL A 43 0.17 -13.73 6.70
C VAL A 43 0.64 -15.20 6.73
N GLU A 44 0.70 -15.84 5.56
CA GLU A 44 1.17 -17.22 5.42
C GLU A 44 2.71 -17.33 5.31
N HIS A 45 3.43 -16.20 5.31
CA HIS A 45 4.89 -16.11 5.18
C HIS A 45 5.41 -16.92 3.99
N THR A 46 4.67 -16.84 2.87
CA THR A 46 4.98 -17.56 1.63
C THR A 46 6.06 -16.85 0.82
N GLY A 47 6.37 -15.60 1.16
CA GLY A 47 7.21 -14.71 0.38
C GLY A 47 6.49 -14.07 -0.79
N THR A 48 5.17 -14.21 -0.89
CA THR A 48 4.34 -13.61 -1.94
C THR A 48 2.99 -13.15 -1.40
N VAL A 49 2.49 -12.02 -1.90
CA VAL A 49 1.16 -11.52 -1.56
C VAL A 49 0.18 -11.87 -2.69
N PRO A 50 -0.93 -12.57 -2.41
CA PRO A 50 -1.95 -12.85 -3.41
C PRO A 50 -2.55 -11.57 -3.99
N VAL A 51 -2.84 -11.57 -5.29
CA VAL A 51 -3.45 -10.43 -6.00
C VAL A 51 -4.76 -10.01 -5.35
N GLU A 52 -5.56 -10.97 -4.90
CA GLU A 52 -6.82 -10.71 -4.19
C GLU A 52 -6.64 -9.98 -2.85
N VAL A 53 -5.58 -10.27 -2.12
CA VAL A 53 -5.23 -9.57 -0.88
C VAL A 53 -4.78 -8.15 -1.20
N LEU A 54 -3.95 -7.98 -2.23
CA LEU A 54 -3.48 -6.66 -2.66
C LEU A 54 -4.61 -5.76 -3.18
N LYS A 55 -5.58 -6.32 -3.91
CA LYS A 55 -6.78 -5.60 -4.36
C LYS A 55 -7.57 -5.06 -3.17
N LYS A 56 -7.82 -5.89 -2.16
CA LYS A 56 -8.50 -5.46 -0.93
C LYS A 56 -7.70 -4.37 -0.21
N PHE A 57 -6.39 -4.54 -0.12
CA PHE A 57 -5.50 -3.53 0.46
C PHE A 57 -5.64 -2.19 -0.28
N TYR A 58 -5.52 -2.20 -1.61
CA TYR A 58 -5.65 -1.00 -2.44
C TYR A 58 -7.02 -0.33 -2.27
N VAL A 59 -8.12 -1.07 -2.27
CA VAL A 59 -9.47 -0.51 -2.05
C VAL A 59 -9.61 0.13 -0.65
N ASN A 60 -8.92 -0.40 0.36
CA ASN A 60 -8.92 0.15 1.72
C ASN A 60 -7.95 1.33 1.91
N LEU A 61 -7.09 1.63 0.95
CA LEU A 61 -6.26 2.84 1.01
C LEU A 61 -7.12 4.10 0.96
N GLU A 62 -6.59 5.19 1.52
CA GLU A 62 -7.24 6.49 1.46
C GLU A 62 -7.12 7.07 0.04
N HIS A 63 -8.24 7.09 -0.68
CA HIS A 63 -8.31 7.64 -2.04
C HIS A 63 -8.82 9.09 -2.10
N TYR A 64 -8.75 9.84 -0.99
CA TYR A 64 -9.17 11.25 -0.92
C TYR A 64 -10.57 11.53 -1.52
N GLY A 65 -11.51 10.61 -1.33
CA GLY A 65 -12.89 10.72 -1.83
C GLY A 65 -13.14 10.17 -3.23
N VAL A 66 -12.14 9.57 -3.88
CA VAL A 66 -12.27 8.87 -5.17
C VAL A 66 -12.44 7.38 -4.93
N THR A 67 -13.59 6.79 -5.24
CA THR A 67 -13.75 5.33 -5.12
C THR A 67 -13.19 4.65 -6.37
N PRO A 68 -12.07 3.90 -6.30
CA PRO A 68 -11.60 3.17 -7.46
C PRO A 68 -12.59 2.07 -7.83
N THR A 69 -12.79 1.85 -9.13
CA THR A 69 -13.62 0.74 -9.60
C THR A 69 -12.85 -0.57 -9.54
N GLU A 70 -13.52 -1.69 -9.29
CA GLU A 70 -12.88 -3.01 -9.22
C GLU A 70 -12.02 -3.31 -10.46
N LYS A 71 -12.49 -2.89 -11.65
CA LYS A 71 -11.75 -3.03 -12.89
C LYS A 71 -10.44 -2.23 -12.88
N GLU A 72 -10.47 -1.00 -12.41
CA GLU A 72 -9.28 -0.14 -12.36
C GLU A 72 -8.26 -0.65 -11.35
N VAL A 73 -8.73 -1.20 -10.21
CA VAL A 73 -7.87 -1.90 -9.24
C VAL A 73 -7.25 -3.14 -9.87
N ASP A 74 -8.03 -3.96 -10.57
CA ASP A 74 -7.55 -5.16 -11.25
C ASP A 74 -6.48 -4.84 -12.30
N GLU A 75 -6.75 -3.86 -13.18
CA GLU A 75 -5.81 -3.41 -14.20
C GLU A 75 -4.52 -2.84 -13.58
N LYS A 76 -4.65 -2.08 -12.48
CA LYS A 76 -3.51 -1.56 -11.73
C LYS A 76 -2.67 -2.68 -11.12
N VAL A 77 -3.28 -3.60 -10.39
CA VAL A 77 -2.54 -4.68 -9.70
C VAL A 77 -1.91 -5.64 -10.72
N ARG A 78 -2.64 -6.04 -11.76
CA ARG A 78 -2.12 -6.92 -12.83
C ARG A 78 -0.93 -6.33 -13.57
N LYS A 79 -0.80 -5.01 -13.65
CA LYS A 79 0.35 -4.37 -14.27
C LYS A 79 1.68 -4.69 -13.54
N TYR A 80 1.63 -4.97 -12.24
CA TYR A 80 2.81 -5.25 -11.41
C TYR A 80 3.00 -6.74 -11.14
N ALA A 81 1.95 -7.56 -11.26
CA ALA A 81 2.01 -9.02 -11.14
C ALA A 81 2.64 -9.66 -12.41
N LYS A 82 3.95 -9.52 -12.59
CA LYS A 82 4.68 -10.01 -13.78
C LYS A 82 5.20 -11.44 -13.62
N THR A 83 5.52 -11.82 -12.40
CA THR A 83 6.13 -13.11 -12.06
C THR A 83 5.07 -14.20 -11.97
N ASN A 84 3.96 -13.91 -11.28
CA ASN A 84 2.78 -14.77 -11.23
C ASN A 84 1.53 -13.91 -11.40
N ASP A 85 0.58 -14.35 -12.21
CA ASP A 85 -0.68 -13.61 -12.46
C ASP A 85 -1.57 -13.55 -11.21
N ASP A 86 -1.32 -14.44 -10.25
CA ASP A 86 -2.14 -14.62 -9.04
C ASP A 86 -1.47 -14.10 -7.76
N SER A 87 -0.16 -13.80 -7.79
CA SER A 87 0.58 -13.31 -6.62
C SER A 87 1.75 -12.38 -6.99
N LEU A 88 2.07 -11.47 -6.07
CA LEU A 88 3.18 -10.52 -6.22
C LEU A 88 4.29 -10.88 -5.24
N THR A 89 5.52 -10.89 -5.76
CA THR A 89 6.73 -10.92 -4.94
C THR A 89 6.95 -9.58 -4.23
N TYR A 90 7.82 -9.56 -3.21
CA TYR A 90 8.18 -8.33 -2.50
C TYR A 90 8.61 -7.20 -3.45
N ASP A 91 9.43 -7.50 -4.45
CA ASP A 91 9.93 -6.51 -5.42
C ASP A 91 8.80 -5.87 -6.23
N GLU A 92 7.83 -6.68 -6.67
CA GLU A 92 6.67 -6.23 -7.42
C GLU A 92 5.71 -5.42 -6.56
N PHE A 93 5.50 -5.85 -5.32
CA PHE A 93 4.73 -5.12 -4.33
C PHE A 93 5.37 -3.76 -4.00
N ALA A 94 6.68 -3.73 -3.77
CA ALA A 94 7.42 -2.50 -3.49
C ALA A 94 7.30 -1.52 -4.66
N CYS A 95 7.43 -2.01 -5.91
CA CYS A 95 7.24 -1.20 -7.11
C CYS A 95 5.80 -0.67 -7.23
N PHE A 96 4.81 -1.47 -6.87
CA PHE A 96 3.41 -1.05 -6.81
C PHE A 96 3.21 0.07 -5.79
N VAL A 97 3.68 -0.12 -4.55
CA VAL A 97 3.58 0.88 -3.47
C VAL A 97 4.30 2.16 -3.86
N LEU A 98 5.54 2.09 -4.34
CA LEU A 98 6.29 3.27 -4.80
C LEU A 98 5.57 4.00 -5.93
N SER A 99 4.92 3.28 -6.85
CA SER A 99 4.12 3.91 -7.90
C SER A 99 2.91 4.69 -7.39
N LEU A 100 2.40 4.36 -6.19
CA LEU A 100 1.34 5.13 -5.54
C LEU A 100 1.90 6.36 -4.81
N ALA A 101 3.17 6.31 -4.38
CA ALA A 101 3.86 7.39 -3.69
C ALA A 101 4.26 8.56 -4.61
N GLN A 102 4.38 8.30 -5.92
CA GLN A 102 4.88 9.27 -6.89
C GLN A 102 3.86 10.35 -7.31
N TRP A 103 2.76 10.53 -6.58
CA TRP A 103 1.64 11.41 -6.94
C TRP A 103 1.45 12.57 -5.96
#